data_AF-A0A8X6IBQ6-F1
#
_entry.id   AF-A0A8X6IBQ6-F1
#
_cell.length_a   1.000
_cell.length_b   1.000
_cell.length_c   1.000
_cell.angle_alpha   90.00
_cell.angle_beta   90.00
_cell.angle_gamma   90.00
#
_symmetry.space_group_name_H-M   'P 1'
#
loop_
_entity.id
_entity.type
_entity.pdbx_description
1 polymer ?
#
loop_
_entity_poly.entity_id
_entity_poly.type
_entity_poly.pdbx_seq_one_letter_code
_entity_poly.pdbx_strand_id
1 'polypeptide(L)'
;KKSAEDCHLPVPEPSDVDRAGTVNFDDVKKELDKLYVQTAACERKVSKILSSSDEEHQQPLKERMQTFLEKAFAETRLQMENLERCKTKFQTTQKFFKFQPKSNNESEWPKEFFSLWQPFCTDFKDIWKKEQKFKMAEQKRLELMRKKINEFHEGKKNNFVLVKAKPTGLKAKLKRMSLPNTSKPVAT
;
A
#
# COMPACT_ATOMS: atom_id res chain seq x y z
N LYS A 1 -5.12 2.96 -17.58
CA LYS A 1 -4.56 1.67 -17.13
C LYS A 1 -3.46 1.99 -16.14
N LYS A 2 -3.59 1.64 -14.85
CA LYS A 2 -2.48 1.79 -13.88
C LYS A 2 -1.27 1.02 -14.43
N SER A 3 -0.10 1.67 -14.48
CA SER A 3 1.15 1.01 -14.84
C SER A 3 1.43 -0.09 -13.82
N ALA A 4 2.06 -1.18 -14.25
CA ALA A 4 2.43 -2.29 -13.38
C ALA A 4 3.39 -1.88 -12.24
N GLU A 5 3.91 -0.65 -12.29
CA GLU A 5 4.85 -0.06 -11.33
C GLU A 5 4.17 0.38 -10.03
N ASP A 6 2.84 0.43 -9.97
CA ASP A 6 2.06 1.02 -8.86
C ASP A 6 1.20 -0.02 -8.11
N CYS A 7 1.53 -1.30 -8.26
CA CYS A 7 0.79 -2.41 -7.68
C CYS A 7 1.37 -2.77 -6.30
N HIS A 8 0.79 -2.17 -5.26
CA HIS A 8 1.09 -2.49 -3.86
C HIS A 8 0.86 -3.97 -3.55
N LEU A 9 1.67 -4.51 -2.62
CA LEU A 9 1.52 -5.88 -2.14
C LEU A 9 0.11 -6.05 -1.54
N PRO A 10 -0.70 -7.02 -2.00
CA PRO A 10 -2.08 -7.20 -1.54
C PRO A 10 -2.18 -7.94 -0.20
N VAL A 11 -1.05 -8.38 0.35
CA VAL A 11 -0.93 -9.01 1.67
C VAL A 11 -0.04 -8.15 2.57
N PRO A 12 -0.13 -8.29 3.90
CA PRO A 12 0.77 -7.61 4.82
C PRO A 12 2.24 -7.90 4.50
N GLU A 13 3.11 -6.93 4.79
CA GLU A 13 4.55 -7.14 4.69
C GLU A 13 5.01 -8.23 5.68
N PRO A 14 5.86 -9.18 5.29
CA PRO A 14 6.32 -10.24 6.19
C PRO A 14 6.92 -9.73 7.49
N SER A 15 7.67 -8.63 7.43
CA SER A 15 8.25 -7.99 8.61
C SER A 15 7.19 -7.41 9.56
N ASP A 16 6.03 -7.00 9.04
CA ASP A 16 4.93 -6.49 9.86
C ASP A 16 4.23 -7.65 10.57
N VAL A 17 4.09 -8.79 9.89
CA VAL A 17 3.57 -10.04 10.45
C VAL A 17 4.48 -10.55 11.59
N ASP A 18 5.80 -10.52 11.39
CA ASP A 18 6.77 -10.90 12.42
C ASP A 18 6.62 -10.03 13.67
N ARG A 19 6.57 -8.70 13.50
CA ARG A 19 6.39 -7.77 14.62
C ARG A 19 5.05 -7.99 15.33
N ALA A 20 3.97 -8.21 14.58
CA ALA A 20 2.66 -8.49 15.15
C ALA A 20 2.67 -9.80 15.97
N GLY A 21 3.44 -10.81 15.54
CA GLY A 21 3.64 -12.06 16.27
C GLY A 21 4.39 -11.91 17.60
N THR A 22 5.18 -10.84 17.79
CA THR A 22 5.90 -10.59 19.06
C THR A 22 5.07 -9.87 20.12
N VAL A 23 3.85 -9.43 19.78
CA VAL A 23 3.00 -8.68 20.72
C VAL A 23 2.47 -9.60 21.81
N ASN A 24 2.71 -9.22 23.06
CA ASN A 24 2.05 -9.78 24.24
C ASN A 24 1.15 -8.70 24.87
N PHE A 25 -0.17 -8.90 24.80
CA PHE A 25 -1.13 -7.92 25.32
C PHE A 25 -1.03 -7.73 26.84
N ASP A 26 -0.71 -8.79 27.58
CA ASP A 26 -0.63 -8.73 29.05
C ASP A 26 0.61 -7.99 29.52
N ASP A 27 1.74 -8.18 28.83
CA ASP A 27 2.97 -7.42 29.12
C ASP A 27 2.77 -5.93 28.83
N VAL A 28 2.15 -5.59 27.70
CA VAL A 28 1.85 -4.19 27.35
C VAL A 28 0.89 -3.57 28.38
N LYS A 29 -0.15 -4.31 28.79
CA LYS A 29 -1.08 -3.87 29.85
C LYS A 29 -0.33 -3.57 31.15
N LYS A 30 0.52 -4.50 31.58
CA LYS A 30 1.30 -4.38 32.82
C LYS A 30 2.22 -3.16 32.80
N GLU A 31 2.91 -2.90 31.70
CA GLU A 31 3.76 -1.71 31.59
C GLU A 31 2.95 -0.40 31.55
N LEU A 32 1.77 -0.39 30.93
CA LEU A 32 0.87 0.78 30.96
C LEU A 32 0.32 1.05 32.37
N ASP A 33 -0.11 0.01 33.09
CA ASP A 33 -0.60 0.14 34.46
C ASP A 33 0.50 0.66 35.39
N LYS A 34 1.72 0.15 35.22
CA LYS A 34 2.91 0.63 35.92
C LYS A 34 3.22 2.09 35.61
N LEU A 35 3.15 2.50 34.34
CA LEU A 35 3.35 3.90 33.94
C LEU A 35 2.31 4.83 34.56
N TYR A 36 1.05 4.40 34.62
CA TYR A 36 -0.03 5.14 35.28
C TYR A 36 0.25 5.32 36.78
N VAL A 37 0.62 4.24 37.49
CA VAL A 37 0.96 4.28 38.92
C VAL A 37 2.16 5.19 39.18
N GLN A 38 3.20 5.14 38.33
CA GLN A 38 4.37 6.01 38.44
C GLN A 38 4.01 7.48 38.21
N THR A 39 3.14 7.77 37.24
CA THR A 39 2.64 9.12 36.97
C THR A 39 1.85 9.65 38.17
N ALA A 40 0.96 8.85 38.76
CA ALA A 40 0.23 9.21 39.97
C ALA A 40 1.14 9.38 41.20
N ALA A 41 2.21 8.59 41.31
CA ALA A 41 3.21 8.79 42.35
C ALA A 41 4.00 10.11 42.16
N CYS A 42 4.28 10.49 40.92
CA CYS A 42 4.89 11.77 40.59
C CYS A 42 3.97 12.94 40.98
N GLU A 43 2.69 12.88 40.60
CA GLU A 43 1.67 13.87 40.98
C GLU A 43 1.64 14.07 42.50
N ARG A 44 1.53 13.00 43.29
CA ARG A 44 1.53 13.10 44.77
C ARG A 44 2.78 13.79 45.32
N LYS A 45 3.96 13.55 44.74
CA LYS A 45 5.20 14.22 45.15
C LYS A 45 5.16 15.70 44.82
N VAL A 46 4.68 16.07 43.62
CA VAL A 46 4.52 17.47 43.22
C VAL A 46 3.53 18.18 44.13
N SER A 47 2.35 17.59 44.38
CA SER A 47 1.34 18.16 45.28
C SER A 47 1.91 18.38 46.68
N LYS A 48 2.70 17.43 47.19
CA LYS A 48 3.37 17.57 48.50
C LYS A 48 4.34 18.74 48.50
N ILE A 49 5.22 18.85 47.49
CA ILE A 49 6.18 19.97 47.37
C ILE A 49 5.44 21.30 47.35
N LEU A 50 4.43 21.43 46.49
CA LEU A 50 3.64 22.67 46.36
C LEU A 50 2.91 23.02 47.67
N SER A 51 2.40 22.04 48.41
CA SER A 51 1.73 22.28 49.70
C SER A 51 2.68 22.71 50.82
N SER A 52 3.97 22.41 50.69
CA SER A 52 5.01 22.73 51.68
C SER A 52 5.82 23.98 51.34
N SER A 53 5.50 24.66 50.24
CA SER A 53 6.25 25.83 49.74
C SER A 53 5.36 27.07 49.67
N ASP A 54 5.94 28.21 50.04
CA ASP A 54 5.30 29.52 49.89
C ASP A 54 4.97 29.79 48.42
N GLU A 55 3.86 30.48 48.16
CA GLU A 55 3.35 30.72 46.81
C GLU A 55 4.37 31.41 45.89
N GLU A 56 5.20 32.31 46.44
CA GLU A 56 6.26 33.02 45.72
C GLU A 56 7.35 32.09 45.15
N HIS A 57 7.53 30.90 45.74
CA HIS A 57 8.56 29.92 45.36
C HIS A 57 8.02 28.72 44.56
N GLN A 58 6.72 28.66 44.30
CA GLN A 58 6.11 27.51 43.60
C GLN A 58 6.41 27.47 42.10
N GLN A 59 6.69 28.62 41.50
CA GLN A 59 7.02 28.72 40.09
C GLN A 59 8.53 28.62 39.87
N PRO A 60 8.98 27.97 38.78
CA PRO A 60 8.20 27.47 37.63
C PRO A 60 7.72 26.02 37.76
N LEU A 61 7.96 25.36 38.90
CA LEU A 61 7.71 23.93 39.08
C LEU A 61 6.23 23.58 38.86
N LYS A 62 5.31 24.36 39.46
CA LYS A 62 3.86 24.13 39.37
C LYS A 62 3.37 24.05 37.93
N GLU A 63 3.65 25.09 37.13
CA GLU A 63 3.19 25.16 35.73
C GLU A 63 3.77 24.03 34.87
N ARG A 64 5.08 23.79 34.99
CA ARG A 64 5.77 22.76 34.21
C ARG A 64 5.28 21.36 34.57
N MET A 65 5.12 21.07 35.86
CA MET A 65 4.65 19.77 36.30
C MET A 65 3.18 19.55 36.00
N GLN A 66 2.33 20.58 36.09
CA GLN A 66 0.93 20.47 35.67
C GLN A 66 0.83 20.08 34.19
N THR A 67 1.52 20.82 33.31
CA THR A 67 1.53 20.53 31.86
C THR A 67 2.06 19.11 31.57
N PHE A 68 3.14 18.71 32.26
CA PHE A 68 3.70 17.37 32.12
C PHE A 68 2.73 16.27 32.57
N LEU A 69 2.11 16.40 33.75
CA LEU A 69 1.22 15.40 34.32
C LEU A 69 -0.06 15.26 33.50
N GLU A 70 -0.66 16.38 33.08
CA GLU A 70 -1.84 16.37 32.20
C GLU A 70 -1.56 15.59 30.91
N LYS A 71 -0.42 15.88 30.25
CA LYS A 71 -0.01 15.16 29.04
C LYS A 71 0.29 13.68 29.31
N ALA A 72 1.01 13.37 30.39
CA ALA A 72 1.39 12.01 30.74
C ALA A 72 0.16 11.12 31.03
N PHE A 73 -0.82 11.63 31.78
CA PHE A 73 -2.06 10.91 32.03
C PHE A 73 -2.90 10.74 30.77
N ALA A 74 -3.04 11.80 29.95
CA ALA A 74 -3.80 11.73 28.71
C ALA A 74 -3.21 10.69 27.75
N GLU A 75 -1.89 10.72 27.53
CA GLU A 75 -1.19 9.76 26.66
C GLU A 75 -1.30 8.33 27.21
N THR A 76 -1.10 8.12 28.51
CA THR A 76 -1.20 6.78 29.12
C THR A 76 -2.61 6.20 28.94
N ARG A 77 -3.66 7.00 29.16
CA ARG A 77 -5.06 6.58 28.94
C ARG A 77 -5.34 6.27 27.48
N LEU A 78 -4.88 7.11 26.56
CA LEU A 78 -5.01 6.87 25.12
C LEU A 78 -4.35 5.55 24.71
N GLN A 79 -3.17 5.23 25.25
CA GLN A 79 -2.50 3.96 24.94
C GLN A 79 -3.22 2.75 25.55
N MET A 80 -3.83 2.89 26.73
CA MET A 80 -4.70 1.85 27.30
C MET A 80 -5.93 1.60 26.41
N GLU A 81 -6.58 2.63 25.89
CA GLU A 81 -7.69 2.50 24.94
C GLU A 81 -7.25 1.86 23.61
N ASN A 82 -6.08 2.26 23.10
CA ASN A 82 -5.49 1.68 21.89
C ASN A 82 -5.21 0.18 22.07
N LEU A 83 -4.73 -0.24 23.25
CA LEU A 83 -4.48 -1.64 23.59
C LEU A 83 -5.78 -2.47 23.52
N GLU A 84 -6.84 -2.03 24.19
CA GLU A 84 -8.13 -2.74 24.20
C GLU A 84 -8.74 -2.81 22.80
N ARG A 85 -8.65 -1.72 22.03
CA ARG A 85 -9.07 -1.70 20.63
C ARG A 85 -8.27 -2.68 19.78
N CYS A 86 -6.96 -2.78 20.00
CA CYS A 86 -6.09 -3.72 19.31
C CYS A 86 -6.43 -5.18 19.65
N LYS A 87 -6.61 -5.48 20.95
CA LYS A 87 -7.05 -6.80 21.42
C LYS A 87 -8.38 -7.21 20.80
N THR A 88 -9.36 -6.30 20.76
CA THR A 88 -10.67 -6.54 20.15
C THR A 88 -10.56 -6.82 18.64
N LYS A 89 -9.73 -6.06 17.91
CA LYS A 89 -9.49 -6.31 16.49
C LYS A 89 -8.85 -7.68 16.26
N PHE A 90 -7.84 -8.04 17.06
CA PHE A 90 -7.20 -9.35 16.96
C PHE A 90 -8.19 -10.49 17.20
N GLN A 91 -9.04 -10.40 18.23
CA GLN A 91 -10.09 -11.38 18.50
C GLN A 91 -11.09 -11.49 17.33
N THR A 92 -11.45 -10.35 16.72
CA THR A 92 -12.33 -10.34 15.54
C THR A 92 -11.66 -11.02 14.35
N THR A 93 -10.37 -10.77 14.13
CA THR A 93 -9.56 -11.43 13.09
C THR A 93 -9.48 -12.94 13.31
N GLN A 94 -9.24 -13.40 14.55
CA GLN A 94 -9.23 -14.83 14.87
C GLN A 94 -10.59 -15.48 14.54
N LYS A 95 -11.70 -14.83 14.93
CA LYS A 95 -13.06 -15.30 14.63
C LYS A 95 -13.36 -15.33 13.13
N PHE A 96 -12.88 -14.34 12.37
CA PHE A 96 -13.06 -14.26 10.92
C PHE A 96 -12.37 -15.44 10.22
N PHE A 97 -11.11 -15.71 10.58
CA PHE A 97 -10.33 -16.80 10.02
C PHE A 97 -10.60 -18.17 10.65
N LYS A 98 -11.57 -18.26 11.58
CA LYS A 98 -11.88 -19.50 12.33
C LYS A 98 -10.64 -20.11 12.98
N PHE A 99 -9.71 -19.25 13.41
CA PHE A 99 -8.48 -19.67 14.06
C PHE A 99 -8.81 -20.23 15.44
N GLN A 100 -8.28 -21.43 15.72
CA GLN A 100 -8.36 -22.07 17.02
C GLN A 100 -6.94 -22.14 17.59
N PRO A 101 -6.64 -21.38 18.67
CA PRO A 101 -5.34 -21.43 19.30
C PRO A 101 -5.07 -22.82 19.88
N LYS A 102 -3.79 -23.21 19.87
CA LYS A 102 -3.33 -24.48 20.44
C LYS A 102 -2.98 -24.33 21.91
N SER A 103 -2.35 -23.21 22.27
CA SER A 103 -2.02 -22.88 23.65
C SER A 103 -3.26 -22.38 24.39
N ASN A 104 -3.37 -22.78 25.66
CA ASN A 104 -4.33 -22.20 26.60
C ASN A 104 -3.87 -20.82 27.12
N ASN A 105 -2.65 -20.40 26.78
CA ASN A 105 -2.10 -19.11 27.17
C ASN A 105 -2.43 -18.04 26.10
N GLU A 106 -3.33 -17.11 26.42
CA GLU A 106 -3.74 -16.01 25.51
C GLU A 106 -2.55 -15.17 25.02
N SER A 107 -1.51 -15.03 25.86
CA SER A 107 -0.33 -14.23 25.52
C SER A 107 0.45 -14.80 24.32
N GLU A 108 0.32 -16.10 24.03
CA GLU A 108 1.01 -16.76 22.90
C GLU A 108 0.19 -16.72 21.60
N TRP A 109 -1.10 -16.42 21.68
CA TRP A 109 -2.01 -16.49 20.54
C TRP A 109 -1.61 -15.59 19.36
N PRO A 110 -1.12 -14.35 19.55
CA PRO A 110 -0.61 -13.55 18.44
C PRO A 110 0.52 -14.27 17.69
N LYS A 111 1.49 -14.81 18.43
CA LYS A 111 2.61 -15.57 17.85
C LYS A 111 2.12 -16.79 17.08
N GLU A 112 1.22 -17.58 17.67
CA GLU A 112 0.65 -18.74 16.99
C GLU A 112 -0.06 -18.35 15.70
N PHE A 113 -0.94 -17.35 15.75
CA PHE A 113 -1.69 -16.89 14.58
C PHE A 113 -0.75 -16.38 13.48
N PHE A 114 0.17 -15.48 13.81
CA PHE A 114 1.06 -14.84 12.83
C PHE A 114 2.15 -15.79 12.33
N SER A 115 2.54 -16.82 13.08
CA SER A 115 3.45 -17.87 12.59
C SER A 115 2.90 -18.65 11.39
N LEU A 116 1.57 -18.74 11.26
CA LEU A 116 0.92 -19.35 10.09
C LEU A 116 0.90 -18.38 8.89
N TRP A 117 0.75 -17.08 9.15
CA TRP A 117 0.72 -16.04 8.11
C TRP A 117 2.10 -15.67 7.57
N GLN A 118 3.14 -15.77 8.39
CA GLN A 118 4.51 -15.41 8.03
C GLN A 118 5.00 -16.09 6.74
N PRO A 119 4.91 -17.44 6.61
CA PRO A 119 5.41 -18.10 5.40
C PRO A 119 4.55 -17.74 4.19
N PHE A 120 3.23 -17.65 4.38
CA PHE A 120 2.30 -17.23 3.32
C PHE A 120 2.64 -15.82 2.79
N CYS A 121 2.81 -14.83 3.66
CA CYS A 121 3.16 -13.48 3.24
C CYS A 121 4.52 -13.42 2.55
N THR A 122 5.49 -14.23 3.01
CA THR A 122 6.82 -14.31 2.42
C THR A 122 6.77 -14.86 1.01
N ASP A 123 6.18 -16.04 0.83
CA ASP A 123 6.04 -16.69 -0.46
C ASP A 123 5.23 -15.82 -1.43
N PHE A 124 4.12 -15.25 -0.95
CA PHE A 124 3.29 -14.36 -1.76
C PHE A 124 4.08 -13.16 -2.25
N LYS A 125 4.86 -12.51 -1.38
CA LYS A 125 5.69 -11.35 -1.74
C LYS A 125 6.73 -11.70 -2.80
N ASP A 126 7.35 -12.87 -2.70
CA ASP A 126 8.35 -13.31 -3.66
C ASP A 126 7.74 -13.64 -5.03
N ILE A 127 6.61 -14.35 -5.03
CA ILE A 127 5.82 -14.62 -6.25
C ILE A 127 5.37 -13.30 -6.87
N TRP A 128 4.81 -12.39 -6.07
CA TRP A 128 4.34 -11.07 -6.53
C TRP A 128 5.46 -10.27 -7.20
N LYS A 129 6.64 -10.21 -6.59
CA LYS A 129 7.81 -9.53 -7.18
C LYS A 129 8.26 -10.20 -8.48
N LYS A 130 8.24 -11.53 -8.55
CA LYS A 130 8.60 -12.27 -9.76
C LYS A 130 7.62 -11.99 -10.90
N GLU A 131 6.32 -12.00 -10.62
CA GLU A 131 5.28 -11.68 -11.59
C GLU A 131 5.35 -10.24 -12.08
N GLN A 132 5.61 -9.27 -11.19
CA GLN A 132 5.82 -7.88 -11.58
C GLN A 132 7.02 -7.74 -12.54
N LYS A 133 8.15 -8.37 -12.21
CA LYS A 133 9.34 -8.39 -13.09
C LYS A 133 9.05 -9.04 -14.45
N PHE A 134 8.34 -10.16 -14.44
CA PHE A 134 7.94 -10.85 -15.67
C PHE A 134 7.06 -9.95 -16.56
N LYS A 135 6.04 -9.30 -15.98
CA LYS A 135 5.15 -8.38 -16.70
C LYS A 135 5.87 -7.16 -17.25
N MET A 136 6.79 -6.56 -16.49
CA MET A 136 7.62 -5.46 -16.97
C MET A 136 8.53 -5.89 -18.14
N ALA A 137 9.15 -7.06 -18.06
CA ALA A 137 10.00 -7.59 -19.13
C ALA A 137 9.18 -7.89 -20.40
N GLU A 138 7.99 -8.46 -20.25
CA GLU A 138 7.04 -8.72 -21.35
C GLU A 138 6.64 -7.41 -22.04
N GLN A 139 6.30 -6.37 -21.27
CA GLN A 139 5.96 -5.04 -21.78
C GLN A 139 7.12 -4.41 -22.56
N LYS A 140 8.35 -4.43 -22.02
CA LYS A 140 9.55 -3.93 -22.72
C LYS A 140 9.80 -4.67 -24.03
N ARG A 141 9.60 -5.99 -24.05
CA ARG A 141 9.75 -6.80 -25.28
C ARG A 141 8.72 -6.40 -26.35
N LEU A 142 7.46 -6.21 -25.94
CA LEU A 142 6.38 -5.76 -26.82
C LEU A 142 6.66 -4.37 -27.39
N GLU A 143 7.16 -3.44 -26.58
CA GLU A 143 7.56 -2.10 -27.02
C GLU A 143 8.71 -2.13 -28.02
N LEU A 144 9.74 -2.94 -27.78
CA LEU A 144 10.85 -3.12 -28.73
C LEU A 144 10.36 -3.69 -30.07
N MET A 145 9.49 -4.70 -30.05
CA MET A 145 8.89 -5.25 -31.27
C MET A 145 8.07 -4.20 -32.03
N ARG A 146 7.29 -3.37 -31.32
CA ARG A 146 6.54 -2.26 -31.93
C ARG A 146 7.45 -1.23 -32.57
N LYS A 147 8.54 -0.84 -31.90
CA LYS A 147 9.55 0.09 -32.46
C LYS A 147 10.18 -0.47 -33.73
N LYS A 148 10.62 -1.73 -33.73
CA LYS A 148 11.19 -2.39 -34.92
C LYS A 148 10.20 -2.46 -36.09
N ILE A 149 8.92 -2.75 -35.83
CA ILE A 149 7.89 -2.73 -36.87
C ILE A 149 7.72 -1.32 -37.43
N ASN A 150 7.64 -0.30 -36.58
CA ASN A 150 7.52 1.08 -37.04
C ASN A 150 8.72 1.51 -37.90
N GLU A 151 9.95 1.23 -37.45
CA GLU A 151 11.18 1.50 -38.20
C GLU A 151 11.20 0.79 -39.56
N PHE A 152 10.78 -0.48 -39.61
CA PHE A 152 10.66 -1.23 -40.86
C PHE A 152 9.62 -0.63 -41.82
N HIS A 153 8.47 -0.19 -41.29
CA HIS A 153 7.44 0.48 -42.09
C HIS A 153 7.92 1.84 -42.61
N GLU A 154 8.68 2.61 -41.82
CA GLU A 154 9.29 3.88 -42.23
C GLU A 154 10.39 3.66 -43.28
N GLY A 155 11.29 2.69 -43.08
CA GLY A 155 12.31 2.32 -44.06
C GLY A 155 11.72 1.86 -45.40
N LYS A 156 10.61 1.11 -45.38
CA LYS A 156 9.88 0.75 -46.61
C LYS A 156 9.28 1.96 -47.32
N LYS A 157 8.68 2.91 -46.59
CA LYS A 157 8.15 4.15 -47.18
C LYS A 157 9.24 4.96 -47.88
N ASN A 158 10.43 5.01 -47.29
CA ASN A 158 11.56 5.76 -47.84
C ASN A 158 12.21 5.09 -49.08
N ASN A 159 11.93 3.80 -49.33
CA ASN A 159 12.50 3.02 -50.44
C ASN A 159 11.57 2.89 -51.66
N PHE A 160 10.42 3.57 -51.67
CA PHE A 160 9.55 3.66 -52.85
C PHE A 160 9.98 4.81 -53.77
N VAL A 161 10.59 4.48 -54.92
CA VAL A 161 10.67 5.42 -56.05
C VAL A 161 9.30 5.49 -56.71
N LEU A 162 8.67 6.68 -56.70
CA LEU A 162 7.38 6.91 -57.36
C LEU A 162 7.55 6.84 -58.88
N VAL A 163 7.44 5.64 -59.46
CA VAL A 163 7.38 5.49 -60.91
C VAL A 163 6.03 6.04 -61.39
N LYS A 164 6.06 7.11 -62.21
CA LYS A 164 4.86 7.73 -62.79
C LYS A 164 4.00 6.67 -63.49
N ALA A 165 2.71 6.63 -63.17
CA ALA A 165 1.79 5.64 -63.72
C ALA A 165 1.69 5.77 -65.25
N LYS A 166 1.91 4.67 -65.99
CA LYS A 166 1.74 4.65 -67.44
C LYS A 166 0.25 4.76 -67.80
N PRO A 167 -0.14 5.63 -68.75
CA PRO A 167 -1.55 5.88 -69.10
C PRO A 167 -2.29 4.64 -69.67
N THR A 168 -1.54 3.66 -70.17
CA THR A 168 -2.06 2.39 -70.71
C THR A 168 -2.10 1.25 -69.69
N GLY A 169 -1.67 1.47 -68.45
CA GLY A 169 -1.54 0.42 -67.45
C GLY A 169 -2.88 -0.12 -66.92
N LEU A 170 -2.85 -1.35 -66.41
CA LEU A 170 -4.02 -2.06 -65.88
C LEU A 170 -4.77 -1.25 -64.80
N LYS A 171 -4.04 -0.51 -63.94
CA LYS A 171 -4.64 0.41 -62.94
C LYS A 171 -5.43 1.56 -63.57
N ALA A 172 -4.94 2.14 -64.66
CA ALA A 172 -5.64 3.19 -65.40
C ALA A 172 -6.86 2.64 -66.17
N LYS A 173 -6.81 1.37 -66.56
CA LYS A 173 -7.94 0.66 -67.19
C LYS A 173 -9.05 0.35 -66.17
N LEU A 174 -8.70 -0.14 -64.98
CA LEU A 174 -9.67 -0.37 -63.89
C LEU A 174 -10.37 0.90 -63.44
N LYS A 175 -9.63 2.00 -63.27
CA LYS A 175 -10.21 3.30 -62.89
C LYS A 175 -11.20 3.84 -63.92
N ARG A 176 -10.97 3.55 -65.21
CA ARG A 176 -11.91 3.89 -66.29
C ARG A 176 -13.17 3.04 -66.27
N MET A 177 -13.06 1.76 -65.89
CA MET A 177 -14.22 0.86 -65.83
C MET A 177 -15.12 1.10 -64.61
N SER A 178 -14.61 1.70 -63.53
CA SER A 178 -15.41 1.90 -62.30
C SER A 178 -16.22 3.21 -62.27
N LEU A 179 -16.25 3.99 -63.35
CA LEU A 179 -17.05 5.21 -63.44
C LEU A 179 -18.39 4.90 -64.13
N PRO A 180 -19.55 5.11 -63.47
CA PRO A 180 -20.86 4.95 -64.11
C PRO A 180 -21.04 5.97 -65.24
N ASN A 181 -21.45 5.48 -66.41
CA ASN A 181 -21.62 6.29 -67.62
C ASN A 181 -22.91 7.14 -67.51
N THR A 182 -22.78 8.42 -67.15
CA THR A 182 -23.87 9.40 -67.25
C THR A 182 -23.63 10.33 -68.43
N SER A 183 -24.31 10.10 -69.55
CA SER A 183 -24.72 11.20 -70.44
C SER A 183 -25.66 10.70 -71.54
N LYS A 184 -26.88 11.23 -71.56
CA LYS A 184 -27.43 11.93 -72.74
C LYS A 184 -28.41 13.01 -72.26
N PRO A 185 -28.27 14.27 -72.70
CA PRO A 185 -29.37 15.24 -72.70
C PRO A 185 -30.16 15.12 -74.01
N VAL A 186 -31.47 15.34 -73.98
CA VAL A 186 -32.30 15.56 -75.17
C VAL A 186 -32.86 16.97 -75.07
N ALA A 187 -32.55 17.79 -76.08
CA ALA A 187 -33.19 19.07 -76.35
C ALA A 187 -34.37 18.87 -77.33
N THR A 188 -35.32 19.80 -77.25
CA THR A 188 -36.60 19.93 -77.93
C THR A 188 -36.61 19.61 -79.42
#